data_AF-A0A6A6FCP5-F1
#
_entry.id   AF-A0A6A6FCP5-F1
#
_cell.length_a   1.000
_cell.length_b   1.000
_cell.length_c   1.000
_cell.angle_alpha   90.00
_cell.angle_beta   90.00
_cell.angle_gamma   90.00
#
_symmetry.space_group_name_H-M   'P 1'
#
loop_
_entity.id
_entity.type
_entity.pdbx_description
1 polymer ?
#
loop_
_entity_poly.entity_id
_entity_poly.type
_entity_poly.pdbx_seq_one_letter_code
_entity_poly.pdbx_strand_id
1 'polypeptide(L)'
;MAGTLEHTVELQGKILGLPQEEVDKSMEEIGEIKQLLLCRLILGQAALLPAALRASSVQEFFNDPEIKATQLRDLCLRLEQPSLQELRDACADFARGDVEDSDKEVDEGEDKQEAYDRSIAPKPYRLFAKNKRSILDY
;
A
#
# COMPACT_ATOMS: atom_id res chain seq x y z
N MET A 1 30.72 -5.02 -15.29
CA MET A 1 30.32 -3.60 -15.14
C MET A 1 31.15 -3.03 -14.02
N ALA A 2 32.19 -2.26 -14.35
CA ALA A 2 33.08 -1.65 -13.38
C ALA A 2 32.49 -0.28 -13.00
N GLY A 3 32.02 -0.15 -11.76
CA GLY A 3 31.66 1.15 -11.18
C GLY A 3 32.93 1.80 -10.64
N THR A 4 33.29 2.95 -11.21
CA THR A 4 34.46 3.73 -10.81
C THR A 4 34.16 4.42 -9.46
N LEU A 5 34.90 4.05 -8.41
CA LEU A 5 34.78 4.55 -7.02
C LEU A 5 35.48 5.91 -6.82
N GLU A 6 35.30 6.87 -7.73
CA GLU A 6 36.14 8.09 -7.72
C GLU A 6 35.45 9.35 -7.16
N HIS A 7 34.18 9.29 -6.72
CA HIS A 7 33.47 10.48 -6.18
C HIS A 7 32.68 10.20 -4.90
N THR A 8 33.25 9.51 -3.92
CA THR A 8 32.60 9.27 -2.62
C THR A 8 32.55 10.52 -1.73
N VAL A 9 33.43 11.50 -1.94
CA VAL A 9 33.52 12.72 -1.10
C VAL A 9 32.54 13.82 -1.55
N GLU A 10 32.19 13.89 -2.84
CA GLU A 10 31.32 14.95 -3.38
C GLU A 10 29.82 14.72 -3.13
N LEU A 11 29.45 13.48 -2.78
CA LEU A 11 28.07 13.11 -2.44
C LEU A 11 27.80 13.16 -0.93
N GLN A 12 28.82 13.46 -0.12
CA GLN A 12 28.71 13.51 1.33
C GLN A 12 27.92 14.77 1.75
N GLY A 13 26.62 14.59 2.01
CA GLY A 13 25.69 15.66 2.37
C GLY A 13 24.73 16.08 1.25
N LYS A 14 24.81 15.48 0.06
CA LYS A 14 23.78 15.62 -0.97
C LYS A 14 22.81 14.46 -0.87
N ILE A 15 21.60 14.73 -0.39
CA ILE A 15 20.46 13.86 -0.64
C ILE A 15 20.27 13.88 -2.17
N LEU A 16 20.55 12.76 -2.84
CA LEU A 16 20.19 12.59 -4.23
C LEU A 16 18.67 12.78 -4.31
N GLY A 17 18.22 13.79 -5.04
CA GLY A 17 16.79 14.02 -5.25
C GLY A 17 16.18 12.81 -5.96
N LEU A 18 14.91 12.52 -5.66
CA LEU A 18 14.18 11.50 -6.41
C LEU A 18 14.12 11.91 -7.89
N PRO A 19 14.25 10.96 -8.84
CA PRO A 19 13.96 11.21 -10.24
C PRO A 19 12.58 11.86 -10.42
N GLN A 20 12.44 12.76 -11.39
CA GLN A 20 11.17 13.46 -11.63
C GLN A 20 10.02 12.47 -11.89
N GLU A 21 10.29 11.39 -12.61
CA GLU A 21 9.32 10.32 -12.89
C GLU A 21 8.78 9.66 -11.60
N GLU A 22 9.65 9.46 -10.60
CA GLU A 22 9.23 8.91 -9.30
C GLU A 22 8.40 9.91 -8.49
N VAL A 23 8.72 11.20 -8.60
CA VAL A 23 7.93 12.28 -7.97
C VAL A 23 6.54 12.36 -8.61
N ASP A 24 6.48 12.33 -9.94
CA ASP A 24 5.22 12.41 -10.68
C ASP A 24 4.32 11.22 -10.36
N LYS A 25 4.88 10.00 -10.35
CA LYS A 25 4.18 8.78 -9.91
C LYS A 25 3.67 8.92 -8.48
N SER A 26 4.50 9.42 -7.56
CA SER A 26 4.08 9.63 -6.17
C SER A 26 2.93 10.63 -6.07
N MET A 27 2.92 11.69 -6.88
CA MET A 27 1.84 12.68 -6.88
C MET A 27 0.53 12.12 -7.43
N GLU A 28 0.60 11.24 -8.43
CA GLU A 28 -0.56 10.50 -8.96
C GLU A 28 -1.15 9.57 -7.89
N GLU A 29 -0.32 8.74 -7.26
CA GLU A 29 -0.75 7.83 -6.17
C GLU A 29 -1.36 8.61 -4.99
N ILE A 30 -0.76 9.75 -4.61
CA ILE A 30 -1.33 10.64 -3.59
C ILE A 30 -2.70 11.19 -4.02
N GLY A 31 -2.88 11.50 -5.30
CA GLY A 31 -4.16 11.92 -5.87
C GLY A 31 -5.24 10.86 -5.70
N GLU A 32 -4.93 9.61 -6.03
CA GLU A 32 -5.84 8.47 -5.89
C GLU A 32 -6.20 8.20 -4.42
N ILE A 33 -5.20 8.17 -3.54
CA ILE A 33 -5.43 8.00 -2.09
C ILE A 33 -6.35 9.11 -1.55
N LYS A 34 -6.16 10.36 -1.99
CA LYS A 34 -7.03 11.48 -1.59
C LYS A 34 -8.46 11.30 -2.09
N GLN A 35 -8.64 10.78 -3.30
CA GLN A 35 -9.97 10.49 -3.84
C GLN A 35 -10.66 9.36 -3.07
N LEU A 36 -9.95 8.30 -2.73
CA LEU A 36 -10.46 7.20 -1.89
C LEU A 36 -10.82 7.68 -0.49
N LEU A 37 -9.98 8.53 0.11
CA LEU A 37 -10.27 9.19 1.38
C LEU A 37 -11.57 10.01 1.30
N LEU A 38 -11.73 10.82 0.25
CA LEU A 38 -12.96 11.59 0.02
C LEU A 38 -14.18 10.66 -0.06
N CYS A 39 -14.10 9.58 -0.84
CA CYS A 39 -15.16 8.58 -0.94
C CYS A 39 -15.53 7.98 0.43
N ARG A 40 -14.54 7.57 1.24
CA ARG A 40 -14.80 7.07 2.60
C ARG A 40 -15.47 8.12 3.48
N LEU A 41 -15.03 9.37 3.43
CA LEU A 41 -15.62 10.45 4.23
C LEU A 41 -17.08 10.71 3.84
N ILE A 42 -17.39 10.68 2.54
CA ILE A 42 -18.75 10.79 2.02
C ILE A 42 -19.62 9.64 2.54
N LEU A 43 -19.15 8.39 2.39
CA LEU A 43 -19.89 7.19 2.79
C LEU A 43 -20.03 7.06 4.31
N GLY A 44 -19.06 7.57 5.07
CA GLY A 44 -19.07 7.57 6.54
C GLY A 44 -20.03 8.61 7.15
N GLN A 45 -20.53 9.56 6.36
CA GLN A 45 -21.49 10.55 6.83
C GLN A 45 -22.91 10.19 6.37
N ALA A 46 -23.73 9.71 7.31
CA ALA A 46 -25.11 9.27 7.04
C ALA A 46 -25.97 10.30 6.29
N ALA A 47 -25.70 11.59 6.50
CA ALA A 47 -26.43 12.68 5.86
C ALA A 47 -26.03 12.92 4.39
N LEU A 48 -24.88 12.42 3.94
CA LEU A 48 -24.38 12.51 2.56
C LEU A 48 -24.60 11.21 1.78
N LEU A 49 -24.76 10.09 2.47
CA LEU A 49 -24.94 8.77 1.87
C LEU A 49 -26.06 8.70 0.81
N PRO A 50 -27.27 9.27 1.02
CA PRO A 50 -28.31 9.21 -0.02
C PRO A 50 -27.92 9.91 -1.32
N ALA A 51 -27.25 11.06 -1.22
CA ALA A 51 -26.75 11.79 -2.40
C ALA A 51 -25.62 11.01 -3.08
N ALA A 52 -24.72 10.41 -2.29
CA ALA A 52 -23.62 9.59 -2.79
C ALA A 52 -24.10 8.37 -3.60
N LEU A 53 -25.16 7.70 -3.14
CA LEU A 53 -25.73 6.53 -3.82
C LEU A 53 -26.47 6.87 -5.13
N ARG A 54 -26.89 8.12 -5.31
CA ARG A 54 -27.53 8.58 -6.55
C ARG A 54 -26.54 9.07 -7.60
N ALA A 55 -25.36 9.52 -7.17
CA ALA A 55 -24.35 10.06 -8.04
C ALA A 55 -23.52 8.94 -8.69
N SER A 56 -23.22 9.07 -9.98
CA SER A 56 -22.33 8.16 -10.72
C SER A 56 -20.88 8.64 -10.74
N SER A 57 -20.61 9.83 -10.20
CA SER A 57 -19.28 10.43 -10.10
C SER A 57 -19.18 11.42 -8.94
N VAL A 58 -17.95 11.74 -8.53
CA VAL A 58 -17.68 12.78 -7.50
C VAL A 58 -18.23 14.15 -7.94
N GLN A 59 -18.11 14.48 -9.23
CA GLN A 59 -18.68 15.72 -9.78
C GLN A 59 -20.21 15.74 -9.69
N GLU A 60 -20.89 14.64 -10.00
CA GLU A 60 -22.35 14.56 -9.84
C GLU A 60 -22.76 14.71 -8.38
N PHE A 61 -22.02 14.10 -7.46
CA PHE A 61 -22.24 14.24 -6.03
C PHE A 61 -22.18 15.71 -5.59
N PHE A 62 -21.14 16.46 -5.97
CA PHE A 62 -21.02 17.88 -5.60
C PHE A 62 -22.09 18.78 -6.23
N ASN A 63 -22.74 18.34 -7.30
CA ASN A 63 -23.82 19.07 -7.97
C ASN A 63 -25.22 18.66 -7.47
N ASP A 64 -25.34 17.75 -6.50
CA ASP A 64 -26.63 17.31 -5.97
C ASP A 64 -27.28 18.45 -5.16
N PRO A 65 -28.49 18.93 -5.56
CA PRO A 65 -29.16 20.05 -4.91
C PRO A 65 -29.65 19.75 -3.48
N GLU A 66 -29.70 18.48 -3.07
CA GLU A 66 -30.09 18.09 -1.72
C GLU A 66 -28.93 18.23 -0.71
N ILE A 67 -27.70 18.41 -1.18
CA ILE A 67 -26.54 18.59 -0.29
C ILE A 67 -26.49 20.03 0.23
N LYS A 68 -26.52 20.17 1.55
CA LYS A 68 -26.41 21.48 2.20
C LYS A 68 -24.96 21.95 2.21
N ALA A 69 -24.77 23.26 2.03
CA ALA A 69 -23.47 23.90 2.14
C ALA A 69 -22.74 23.61 3.47
N THR A 70 -23.47 23.43 4.57
CA THR A 70 -22.89 23.04 5.86
C THR A 70 -22.27 21.65 5.81
N GLN A 71 -22.91 20.69 5.13
CA GLN A 71 -22.38 19.33 5.00
C GLN A 71 -21.11 19.32 4.14
N LEU A 72 -21.08 20.08 3.05
CA LEU A 72 -19.89 20.23 2.21
C LEU A 72 -18.74 20.89 2.98
N ARG A 73 -19.02 21.94 3.75
CA ARG A 73 -18.02 22.59 4.59
C ARG A 73 -17.44 21.61 5.60
N ASP A 74 -18.29 20.87 6.29
CA ASP A 74 -17.85 19.91 7.32
C ASP A 74 -17.04 18.76 6.68
N LEU A 75 -17.43 18.32 5.48
CA LEU A 75 -16.67 17.35 4.66
C LEU A 75 -15.28 17.90 4.30
N CYS A 76 -15.20 19.13 3.78
CA CYS A 76 -13.92 19.76 3.41
C CYS A 76 -13.00 19.94 4.62
N LEU A 77 -13.53 20.32 5.79
CA LEU A 77 -12.76 20.42 7.03
C LEU A 77 -12.16 19.07 7.45
N ARG A 78 -12.92 17.98 7.30
CA ARG A 78 -12.41 16.62 7.56
C ARG A 78 -11.39 16.15 6.53
N LEU A 79 -11.58 16.51 5.26
CA LEU A 79 -10.64 16.16 4.19
C LEU A 79 -9.29 16.89 4.35
N GLU A 80 -9.31 18.13 4.84
CA GLU A 80 -8.10 18.91 5.13
C GLU A 80 -7.29 18.30 6.28
N GLN A 81 -7.96 17.73 7.28
CA GLN A 81 -7.34 17.15 8.47
C GLN A 81 -7.95 15.79 8.83
N PRO A 82 -7.67 14.75 8.04
CA PRO A 82 -8.15 13.40 8.33
C PRO A 82 -7.43 12.83 9.56
N SER A 83 -8.12 11.95 10.28
CA SER A 83 -7.47 11.14 11.31
C SER A 83 -6.49 10.14 10.68
N LEU A 84 -5.53 9.69 11.48
CA LEU A 84 -4.56 8.68 11.03
C LEU A 84 -5.23 7.36 10.63
N GLN A 85 -6.38 7.01 11.23
CA GLN A 85 -7.11 5.82 10.86
C GLN A 85 -7.74 5.95 9.47
N GLU A 86 -8.37 7.08 9.17
CA GLU A 86 -8.98 7.33 7.85
C GLU A 86 -7.95 7.33 6.73
N LEU A 87 -6.75 7.88 6.99
CA LEU A 87 -5.63 7.80 6.05
C LEU A 87 -5.16 6.36 5.81
N ARG A 88 -4.94 5.58 6.88
CA ARG A 88 -4.54 4.16 6.75
C ARG A 88 -5.56 3.36 5.97
N ASP A 89 -6.83 3.59 6.24
CA ASP A 89 -7.94 2.95 5.56
C ASP A 89 -7.96 3.28 4.06
N ALA A 90 -7.79 4.56 3.69
CA ALA A 90 -7.69 4.97 2.30
C ALA A 90 -6.46 4.38 1.60
N CYS A 91 -5.31 4.30 2.28
CA CYS A 91 -4.13 3.59 1.76
C CYS A 91 -4.41 2.09 1.57
N ALA A 92 -5.19 1.47 2.46
CA ALA A 92 -5.58 0.07 2.32
C ALA A 92 -6.52 -0.15 1.13
N ASP A 93 -7.42 0.81 0.85
CA ASP A 93 -8.25 0.77 -0.37
C ASP A 93 -7.41 0.92 -1.63
N PHE A 94 -6.44 1.83 -1.62
CA PHE A 94 -5.51 2.03 -2.73
C PHE A 94 -4.72 0.74 -3.02
N ALA A 95 -4.18 0.11 -1.99
CA ALA A 95 -3.47 -1.16 -2.12
C ALA A 95 -4.37 -2.35 -2.55
N ARG A 96 -5.70 -2.24 -2.39
CA ARG A 96 -6.66 -3.25 -2.86
C ARG A 96 -7.05 -3.04 -4.32
N GLY A 97 -7.12 -1.79 -4.79
CA GLY A 97 -7.52 -1.44 -6.16
C GLY A 97 -6.66 -2.07 -7.26
N ASP A 98 -5.39 -2.39 -6.96
CA ASP A 98 -4.49 -3.15 -7.86
C ASP A 98 -4.88 -4.62 -8.04
N VAL A 99 -5.85 -5.15 -7.26
CA VAL A 99 -6.20 -6.57 -7.22
C VAL A 99 -7.61 -6.85 -7.80
N GLU A 100 -8.44 -5.83 -8.02
CA GLU A 100 -9.86 -6.00 -8.36
C GLU A 100 -10.17 -6.32 -9.83
N ASP A 101 -9.15 -6.37 -10.71
CA ASP A 101 -9.27 -7.01 -12.05
C ASP A 101 -8.92 -8.51 -12.02
N SER A 102 -8.86 -9.12 -10.84
CA SER A 102 -8.89 -10.58 -10.68
C SER A 102 -10.17 -11.00 -9.99
N ASP A 103 -11.22 -11.20 -10.80
CA ASP A 103 -12.09 -12.38 -10.69
C ASP A 103 -11.25 -13.67 -10.87
N LYS A 104 -10.18 -13.83 -10.08
CA LYS A 104 -9.50 -15.10 -9.90
C LYS A 104 -10.09 -15.68 -8.63
N GLU A 105 -10.90 -16.70 -8.86
CA GLU A 105 -11.28 -17.75 -7.93
C GLU A 105 -10.44 -17.71 -6.66
N VAL A 106 -11.10 -17.45 -5.55
CA VAL A 106 -10.53 -17.66 -4.22
C VAL A 106 -10.09 -19.11 -4.17
N ASP A 107 -8.79 -19.37 -4.34
CA ASP A 107 -8.23 -20.68 -4.06
C ASP A 107 -8.35 -20.87 -2.54
N GLU A 108 -9.42 -21.52 -2.11
CA GLU A 108 -9.64 -22.01 -0.73
C GLU A 108 -8.61 -23.11 -0.39
N GLY A 109 -7.33 -22.78 -0.50
CA GLY A 109 -6.29 -23.78 -0.74
C GLY A 109 -5.13 -23.82 0.24
N GLU A 110 -4.96 -22.89 1.19
CA GLU A 110 -3.98 -23.07 2.27
C GLU A 110 -4.44 -22.42 3.58
N ASP A 111 -4.70 -23.26 4.58
CA ASP A 111 -5.01 -22.87 5.95
C ASP A 111 -3.80 -22.09 6.51
N LYS A 112 -4.00 -20.80 6.86
CA LYS A 112 -2.90 -19.89 7.27
C LYS A 112 -2.11 -20.43 8.48
N GLN A 113 -2.73 -21.31 9.26
CA GLN A 113 -2.11 -21.99 10.38
C GLN A 113 -1.03 -22.99 9.95
N GLU A 114 -1.23 -23.75 8.86
CA GLU A 114 -0.25 -24.73 8.37
C GLU A 114 0.98 -24.06 7.73
N ALA A 115 0.80 -22.91 7.11
CA ALA A 115 1.90 -22.09 6.58
C ALA A 115 2.78 -21.54 7.71
N TYR A 116 2.17 -21.10 8.82
CA TYR A 116 2.90 -20.68 10.00
C TYR A 116 3.67 -21.84 10.63
N ASP A 117 3.03 -23.00 10.84
CA ASP A 117 3.65 -24.17 11.48
C ASP A 117 4.86 -24.70 10.68
N ARG A 118 4.82 -24.66 9.35
CA ARG A 118 6.00 -24.97 8.51
C ARG A 118 7.14 -23.97 8.65
N SER A 119 6.84 -22.70 8.91
CA SER A 119 7.85 -21.64 9.02
C SER A 119 8.68 -21.72 10.31
N ILE A 120 8.10 -22.28 11.38
CA ILE A 120 8.73 -22.44 12.70
C ILE A 120 9.30 -23.84 12.95
N ALA A 121 9.05 -24.79 12.04
CA ALA A 121 9.63 -26.13 12.14
C ALA A 121 11.17 -26.07 12.07
N PRO A 122 11.90 -26.57 13.10
CA PRO A 122 13.35 -26.53 13.12
C PRO A 122 13.93 -27.44 12.03
N LYS A 123 14.74 -26.86 11.13
CA LYS A 123 15.40 -27.60 10.05
C LYS A 123 16.41 -28.59 10.65
N PRO A 124 16.42 -29.86 10.22
CA PRO A 124 17.40 -30.82 10.70
C PRO A 124 18.80 -30.37 10.29
N TYR A 125 19.69 -30.26 11.28
CA TYR A 125 21.09 -29.96 11.09
C TYR A 125 21.72 -31.01 10.15
N ARG A 126 22.38 -30.55 9.08
CA ARG A 126 23.24 -31.42 8.25
C ARG A 126 24.41 -31.90 9.10
N LEU A 127 24.37 -33.14 9.55
CA LEU A 127 25.55 -33.80 10.11
C LEU A 127 26.61 -33.91 9.01
N PHE A 128 27.70 -33.17 9.15
CA PHE A 128 28.87 -33.28 8.29
C PHE A 128 29.42 -34.71 8.34
N ALA A 129 29.33 -35.42 7.21
CA ALA A 129 30.00 -36.71 7.04
C ALA A 129 31.53 -36.50 7.08
N LYS A 130 32.17 -36.99 8.15
CA LYS A 130 33.64 -37.00 8.28
C LYS A 130 34.23 -37.94 7.22
N ASN A 131 34.89 -37.35 6.23
CA ASN A 131 35.69 -38.06 5.24
C ASN A 131 36.98 -38.59 5.92
N LYS A 132 37.06 -39.90 6.19
CA LYS A 132 38.30 -40.55 6.65
C LYS A 132 39.22 -40.72 5.45
N ARG A 133 40.20 -39.82 5.30
CA ARG A 133 41.39 -40.07 4.47
C ARG A 133 42.24 -41.13 5.17
N SER A 134 42.44 -42.27 4.53
CA SER A 134 43.40 -43.30 4.93
C SER A 134 44.81 -42.71 4.86
N ILE A 135 45.47 -42.61 6.00
CA ILE A 135 46.93 -42.42 6.07
C ILE A 135 47.54 -43.80 5.84
N LEU A 136 48.38 -43.87 4.82
CA LEU A 136 49.25 -44.98 4.46
C LEU A 136 50.41 -44.99 5.47
N ASP A 137 50.56 -46.07 6.24
CA ASP A 137 51.76 -46.31 7.05
C ASP A 137 52.49 -47.56 6.52
N TYR A 138 53.74 -47.30 6.11
CA TYR A 138 54.92 -48.16 5.89
C TYR A 138 54.80 -49.44 5.05
#